data_AF-A0A7G9YLD0-F1
#
_entry.id   AF-A0A7G9YLD0-F1
#
_cell.length_a   1.000
_cell.length_b   1.000
_cell.length_c   1.000
_cell.angle_alpha   90.00
_cell.angle_beta   90.00
_cell.angle_gamma   90.00
#
_symmetry.space_group_name_H-M   'P 1'
#
loop_
_entity.id
_entity.type
_entity.pdbx_description
1 polymer ?
#
loop_
_entity_poly.entity_id
_entity_poly.type
_entity_poly.pdbx_seq_one_letter_code
_entity_poly.pdbx_strand_id
1 'polypeptide(L)'
;MALKYPEVPLHNNESELGARAQVRRRDVSLHTMTEDGTKANDTFLTIVETAKKLGVSAYEYIYDRVSKRFCMPSLAEMIRVKGVSGRGYDAG
;
A
#
# COMPACT_ATOMS: atom_id res chain seq x y z
N MET A 1 -35.32 8.05 -0.72
CA MET A 1 -34.47 7.18 0.13
C MET A 1 -33.03 7.63 -0.10
N ALA A 2 -32.30 8.02 0.95
CA ALA A 2 -30.94 8.56 0.84
C ALA A 2 -29.91 7.52 1.34
N LEU A 3 -28.69 7.57 0.79
CA LEU A 3 -27.58 6.70 1.19
C LEU A 3 -27.05 7.09 2.57
N LYS A 4 -26.55 6.11 3.34
CA LYS A 4 -26.00 6.32 4.69
C LYS A 4 -24.68 7.10 4.69
N TYR A 5 -23.88 6.97 3.63
CA TYR A 5 -22.58 7.63 3.45
C TYR A 5 -22.51 8.22 2.03
N PRO A 6 -23.22 9.33 1.77
CA PRO A 6 -23.28 9.93 0.44
C PRO A 6 -21.92 10.46 -0.05
N GLU A 7 -20.97 10.70 0.85
CA GLU A 7 -19.60 11.13 0.56
C GLU A 7 -18.71 10.03 -0.04
N VAL A 8 -19.05 8.76 0.16
CA VAL A 8 -18.28 7.64 -0.39
C VAL A 8 -18.64 7.48 -1.87
N PRO A 9 -17.64 7.48 -2.79
CA PRO A 9 -17.91 7.27 -4.20
C PRO A 9 -18.68 5.97 -4.45
N LEU A 10 -19.67 6.01 -5.35
CA LEU A 10 -20.42 4.83 -5.77
C LEU A 10 -19.60 3.85 -6.62
N HIS A 11 -18.46 4.29 -7.15
CA HIS A 11 -17.53 3.47 -7.92
C HIS A 11 -16.39 2.94 -7.03
N ASN A 12 -15.84 1.78 -7.39
CA ASN A 12 -14.74 1.14 -6.66
C ASN A 12 -13.36 1.35 -7.30
N ASN A 13 -13.21 2.36 -8.18
CA ASN A 13 -12.02 2.58 -9.00
C ASN A 13 -10.70 2.54 -8.21
N GLU A 14 -10.65 3.17 -7.03
CA GLU A 14 -9.43 3.18 -6.20
C GLU A 14 -9.08 1.79 -5.65
N SER A 15 -10.09 1.06 -5.19
CA SER A 15 -9.94 -0.33 -4.72
C SER A 15 -9.52 -1.25 -5.86
N GLU A 16 -10.12 -1.12 -7.03
CA GLU A 16 -9.76 -1.88 -8.21
C GLU A 16 -8.31 -1.59 -8.64
N LEU A 17 -7.93 -0.31 -8.67
CA LEU A 17 -6.58 0.11 -9.03
C LEU A 17 -5.53 -0.47 -8.08
N GLY A 18 -5.83 -0.53 -6.77
CA GLY A 18 -4.97 -1.20 -5.79
C GLY A 18 -4.82 -2.70 -6.04
N ALA A 19 -5.91 -3.40 -6.36
CA ALA A 19 -5.89 -4.83 -6.67
C ALA A 19 -5.18 -5.16 -8.01
N ARG A 20 -5.20 -4.24 -8.98
CA ARG A 20 -4.57 -4.41 -10.30
C ARG A 20 -3.06 -4.69 -10.23
N ALA A 21 -2.36 -4.23 -9.20
CA ALA A 21 -0.94 -4.52 -9.04
C ALA A 21 -0.67 -6.03 -8.87
N GLN A 22 -1.47 -6.70 -8.04
CA GLN A 22 -1.39 -8.14 -7.83
C GLN A 22 -1.77 -8.92 -9.10
N VAL A 23 -2.85 -8.52 -9.76
CA VAL A 23 -3.33 -9.18 -10.99
C VAL A 23 -2.29 -9.11 -12.10
N ARG A 24 -1.69 -7.94 -12.34
CA ARG A 24 -0.62 -7.78 -13.34
C ARG A 24 0.62 -8.61 -13.01
N ARG A 25 1.01 -8.68 -11.73
CA ARG A 25 2.14 -9.53 -11.31
C ARG A 25 1.86 -11.00 -11.59
N ARG A 26 0.63 -11.48 -11.32
CA ARG A 26 0.22 -12.85 -11.62
C ARG A 26 0.17 -13.13 -13.13
N ASP A 27 -0.25 -12.15 -13.92
CA ASP A 27 -0.31 -12.27 -15.38
C ASP A 27 1.09 -12.51 -15.97
N VAL A 28 2.10 -11.82 -15.45
CA VAL A 28 3.51 -11.95 -15.90
C VAL A 28 4.23 -13.15 -15.27
N SER A 29 4.00 -13.43 -13.98
CA SER A 29 4.80 -14.38 -13.19
C SER A 29 4.04 -15.64 -12.78
N LEU A 30 2.81 -15.84 -13.28
CA LEU A 30 1.90 -16.92 -12.89
C LEU A 30 1.63 -16.96 -11.37
N HIS A 31 1.22 -18.11 -10.86
CA HIS A 31 0.93 -18.34 -9.45
C HIS A 31 2.18 -18.86 -8.71
N THR A 32 2.18 -18.65 -7.40
CA THR A 32 3.18 -19.21 -6.49
C THR A 32 2.92 -20.70 -6.25
N MET A 33 3.99 -21.49 -6.16
CA MET A 33 3.90 -22.94 -5.95
C MET A 33 3.82 -23.33 -4.48
N THR A 34 4.31 -22.46 -3.60
CA THR A 34 4.39 -22.71 -2.15
C THR A 34 3.72 -21.59 -1.38
N GLU A 35 3.25 -21.91 -0.17
CA GLU A 35 2.71 -20.90 0.75
C GLU A 35 3.73 -19.81 1.06
N ASP A 36 5.00 -20.16 1.23
CA ASP A 36 6.06 -19.19 1.50
C ASP A 36 6.29 -18.25 0.31
N GLY A 37 6.16 -18.75 -0.92
CA GLY A 37 6.19 -17.92 -2.12
C GLY A 37 5.02 -16.93 -2.16
N THR A 38 3.81 -17.38 -1.78
CA THR A 38 2.63 -16.52 -1.66
C THR A 38 2.86 -15.43 -0.61
N LYS A 39 3.29 -15.82 0.60
CA LYS A 39 3.58 -14.89 1.69
C LYS A 39 4.65 -13.87 1.30
N ALA A 40 5.71 -14.30 0.62
CA ALA A 40 6.75 -13.39 0.16
C ALA A 40 6.19 -12.36 -0.83
N ASN A 41 5.46 -12.81 -1.85
CA ASN A 41 4.84 -11.90 -2.83
C ASN A 41 3.89 -10.90 -2.18
N ASP A 42 2.99 -11.35 -1.30
CA ASP A 42 2.02 -10.50 -0.62
C ASP A 42 2.71 -9.47 0.29
N THR A 43 3.75 -9.89 1.00
CA THR A 43 4.54 -9.02 1.89
C THR A 43 5.26 -7.93 1.08
N PHE A 44 5.99 -8.29 0.03
CA PHE A 44 6.72 -7.32 -0.78
C PHE A 44 5.79 -6.39 -1.55
N LEU A 45 4.66 -6.89 -2.07
CA LEU A 45 3.65 -6.06 -2.72
C LEU A 45 3.10 -5.01 -1.75
N THR A 46 2.77 -5.43 -0.52
CA THR A 46 2.28 -4.54 0.53
C THR A 46 3.31 -3.45 0.86
N ILE A 47 4.59 -3.81 1.02
CA ILE A 47 5.66 -2.85 1.30
C ILE A 47 5.80 -1.83 0.17
N VAL A 48 5.84 -2.29 -1.09
CA VAL A 48 6.03 -1.42 -2.26
C VAL A 48 4.87 -0.45 -2.43
N GLU A 49 3.62 -0.94 -2.39
CA GLU A 49 2.44 -0.08 -2.55
C GLU A 49 2.28 0.90 -1.38
N THR A 50 2.61 0.47 -0.15
CA THR A 50 2.58 1.36 1.02
C THR A 50 3.65 2.44 0.93
N ALA A 51 4.89 2.08 0.58
CA ALA A 51 5.97 3.05 0.38
C ALA A 51 5.61 4.07 -0.71
N LYS A 52 5.02 3.60 -1.83
CA LYS A 52 4.53 4.45 -2.91
C LYS A 52 3.46 5.43 -2.43
N LYS A 53 2.46 4.97 -1.66
CA LYS A 53 1.43 5.83 -1.06
C LYS A 53 2.00 6.87 -0.09
N LEU A 54 3.09 6.54 0.59
CA LEU A 54 3.77 7.44 1.51
C LEU A 54 4.76 8.39 0.82
N GLY A 55 5.10 8.16 -0.45
CA GLY A 55 6.12 8.95 -1.17
C GLY A 55 7.56 8.55 -0.80
N VAL A 56 7.76 7.31 -0.35
CA VAL A 56 9.05 6.77 0.08
C VAL A 56 9.58 5.81 -0.99
N SER A 57 10.90 5.84 -1.23
CA SER A 57 11.54 4.85 -2.11
C SER A 57 11.46 3.45 -1.48
N ALA A 58 10.80 2.53 -2.18
CA ALA A 58 10.70 1.14 -1.73
C ALA A 58 12.08 0.46 -1.67
N TYR A 59 12.99 0.80 -2.58
CA TYR A 59 14.35 0.27 -2.59
C TYR A 59 15.13 0.72 -1.36
N GLU A 60 15.15 2.03 -1.08
CA GLU A 60 15.87 2.56 0.09
C GLU A 60 15.30 2.01 1.39
N TYR A 61 13.97 1.87 1.48
CA TYR A 61 13.31 1.28 2.64
C TYR A 61 13.70 -0.18 2.84
N ILE A 62 13.67 -1.00 1.79
CA ILE A 62 14.08 -2.41 1.87
C ILE A 62 15.57 -2.52 2.23
N TYR A 63 16.42 -1.70 1.61
CA TYR A 63 17.84 -1.66 1.90
C TYR A 63 18.12 -1.31 3.36
N ASP A 64 17.45 -0.28 3.91
CA ASP A 64 17.57 0.11 5.32
C ASP A 64 17.21 -1.04 6.28
N ARG A 65 16.16 -1.81 5.96
CA ARG A 65 15.73 -2.97 6.76
C ARG A 65 16.66 -4.16 6.65
N VAL A 66 17.09 -4.51 5.44
CA VAL A 66 17.98 -5.66 5.20
C VAL A 66 19.40 -5.39 5.74
N SER A 67 19.88 -4.16 5.62
CA SER A 67 21.17 -3.73 6.20
C SER A 67 21.12 -3.54 7.73
N LYS A 68 19.93 -3.67 8.35
CA LYS A 68 19.70 -3.49 9.79
C LYS A 68 20.14 -2.12 10.31
N ARG A 69 20.13 -1.10 9.44
CA ARG A 69 20.47 0.28 9.82
C ARG A 69 19.35 0.94 10.59
N PHE A 70 18.10 0.63 10.23
CA PHE A 70 16.88 1.15 10.85
C PHE A 70 16.86 2.69 10.98
N CYS A 71 17.49 3.40 10.03
CA CYS A 71 17.53 4.86 10.02
C CYS A 71 16.18 5.47 9.60
N MET A 72 15.39 4.74 8.81
CA MET A 72 14.06 5.17 8.38
C MET A 72 12.99 4.75 9.38
N PRO A 73 11.99 5.60 9.70
CA PRO A 73 10.82 5.19 10.48
C PRO A 73 10.12 3.99 9.85
N SER A 74 9.35 3.23 10.62
CA SER A 74 8.52 2.17 10.06
C SER A 74 7.42 2.74 9.17
N LEU A 75 7.03 1.99 8.12
CA LEU A 75 5.86 2.39 7.31
C LEU A 75 4.61 2.55 8.18
N ALA A 76 4.48 1.76 9.25
CA ALA A 76 3.38 1.88 10.21
C ALA A 76 3.36 3.22 10.94
N GLU A 77 4.52 3.73 11.38
CA GLU A 77 4.63 5.05 11.99
C GLU A 77 4.29 6.15 10.98
N MET A 78 4.81 6.04 9.75
CA MET A 78 4.53 7.00 8.70
C MET A 78 3.04 7.04 8.31
N ILE A 79 2.35 5.90 8.29
CA ILE A 79 0.90 5.83 8.07
C ILE A 79 0.16 6.62 9.16
N ARG A 80 0.54 6.46 10.44
CA ARG A 80 -0.09 7.19 11.54
C ARG A 80 0.11 8.70 11.41
N VAL A 81 1.31 9.14 11.04
CA VAL A 81 1.62 10.57 10.85
C VAL A 81 0.86 11.16 9.65
N LYS A 82 0.84 10.44 8.51
CA LYS A 82 0.15 10.92 7.30
C LYS A 82 -1.36 10.95 7.46
N GLY A 83 -1.94 9.97 8.15
CA GLY A 83 -3.37 9.95 8.49
C GLY A 83 -3.81 11.13 9.37
N VAL A 84 -2.89 11.78 10.09
CA VAL A 84 -3.16 13.00 10.87
C VAL A 84 -3.11 14.26 9.99
N SER A 85 -2.19 14.32 9.03
CA SER A 85 -2.03 15.50 8.14
C SER A 85 -3.09 15.59 7.02
N GLY A 86 -3.75 14.48 6.66
CA GLY A 86 -4.77 14.45 5.60
C GLY A 86 -6.16 14.99 5.99
N ARG A 87 -6.40 15.37 7.25
CA ARG A 87 -7.69 15.92 7.75
C ARG A 87 -7.83 17.44 7.57
N GLY A 88 -7.20 18.01 6.55
CA GLY A 88 -7.00 19.46 6.43
C GLY A 88 -7.86 20.21 5.39
N TYR A 89 -8.59 19.55 4.48
CA TYR A 89 -9.10 20.26 3.30
C TYR A 89 -10.47 19.81 2.77
N ASP A 90 -11.47 19.55 3.63
CA ASP A 90 -12.82 19.25 3.14
C ASP A 90 -13.93 20.01 3.90
N ALA A 91 -13.70 21.30 4.19
CA ALA A 91 -14.74 22.22 4.66
C ALA A 91 -14.78 23.46 3.74
N GLY A 92 -15.52 23.34 2.65
CA GLY A 92 -15.82 24.40 1.69
C GLY A 92 -17.05 24.03 0.87
#